data_AF-A0A0K2RTT8-F1
#
_entry.id   AF-A0A0K2RTT8-F1
#
_cell.length_a   1.000
_cell.length_b   1.000
_cell.length_c   1.000
_cell.angle_alpha   90.00
_cell.angle_beta   90.00
_cell.angle_gamma   90.00
#
_symmetry.space_group_name_H-M   'P 1'
#
loop_
_entity.id
_entity.type
_entity.pdbx_description
1 polymer ?
#
loop_
_entity_poly.entity_id
_entity_poly.type
_entity_poly.pdbx_seq_one_letter_code
_entity_poly.pdbx_strand_id
1 'polypeptide(L)'
;MKIVIDARFTRTDHHDGISRYGSSLIAATSKIADVTMLISDKRQLALLPDVPYVHISSPLSPANCSWRVKSTSSVPTSWSAPCRPWEPGAASTGWS
;
A
#
# COMPACT_ATOMS: atom_id res chain seq x y z
N MET A 1 -5.90 14.76 12.54
CA MET A 1 -4.92 13.71 12.19
C MET A 1 -4.60 13.82 10.71
N LYS A 2 -3.35 13.59 10.31
CA LYS A 2 -2.93 13.59 8.90
C LYS A 2 -2.65 12.17 8.45
N ILE A 3 -3.24 11.77 7.33
CA ILE A 3 -3.16 10.40 6.79
C ILE A 3 -2.49 10.48 5.42
N VAL A 4 -1.48 9.64 5.22
CA VAL A 4 -0.83 9.49 3.91
C VAL A 4 -1.23 8.15 3.33
N ILE A 5 -1.75 8.16 2.10
CA ILE A 5 -2.18 6.94 1.39
C ILE A 5 -1.28 6.75 0.17
N ASP A 6 -0.65 5.57 0.08
CA ASP A 6 0.16 5.19 -1.08
C ASP A 6 -0.73 4.73 -2.23
N ALA A 7 -0.83 5.55 -3.28
CA ALA A 7 -1.60 5.29 -4.50
C ALA A 7 -0.70 4.95 -5.69
N ARG A 8 0.59 4.66 -5.47
CA ARG A 8 1.55 4.38 -6.56
C ARG A 8 1.22 3.13 -7.38
N PHE A 9 0.46 2.19 -6.83
CA PHE A 9 0.02 0.98 -7.54
C PHE A 9 -1.33 1.15 -8.25
N THR A 10 -1.95 2.33 -8.17
CA THR A 10 -3.17 2.61 -8.93
C THR A 10 -2.87 2.54 -10.42
N ARG A 11 -3.68 1.78 -11.16
CA ARG A 11 -3.56 1.72 -12.62
C ARG A 11 -3.83 3.09 -13.25
N THR A 12 -3.38 3.28 -14.47
CA THR A 12 -3.52 4.56 -15.20
C THR A 12 -4.57 4.49 -16.32
N ASP A 13 -5.01 3.29 -16.67
CA ASP A 13 -5.83 2.99 -17.84
C ASP A 13 -7.28 2.67 -17.47
N HIS A 14 -7.53 1.83 -16.46
CA HIS A 14 -8.86 1.43 -16.00
C HIS A 14 -8.89 1.12 -14.50
N HIS A 15 -10.06 1.24 -13.89
CA HIS A 15 -10.31 0.76 -12.54
C HIS A 15 -10.35 -0.76 -12.48
N ASP A 16 -9.29 -1.37 -11.95
CA ASP A 16 -9.34 -2.74 -11.44
C ASP A 16 -9.90 -2.77 -9.99
N GLY A 17 -10.11 -3.96 -9.43
CA GLY A 17 -10.67 -4.12 -8.09
C GLY A 17 -9.86 -3.39 -7.00
N ILE A 18 -8.53 -3.41 -7.13
CA ILE A 18 -7.60 -2.79 -6.16
C ILE A 18 -7.62 -1.26 -6.29
N SER A 19 -7.52 -0.74 -7.51
CA SER A 19 -7.56 0.71 -7.79
C SER A 19 -8.91 1.31 -7.41
N ARG A 20 -10.01 0.60 -7.67
CA ARG A 20 -11.36 1.04 -7.27
C ARG A 20 -11.52 1.09 -5.75
N TYR A 21 -11.04 0.07 -5.05
CA TYR A 21 -11.07 0.05 -3.60
C TYR A 21 -10.23 1.19 -3.02
N GLY A 22 -9.00 1.38 -3.50
CA GLY A 22 -8.12 2.47 -3.08
C GLY A 22 -8.74 3.85 -3.31
N SER A 23 -9.27 4.11 -4.52
CA SER A 23 -9.94 5.37 -4.86
C SER A 23 -11.15 5.65 -3.95
N SER A 24 -11.97 4.62 -3.69
CA SER A 24 -13.13 4.74 -2.79
C SER A 24 -12.72 4.97 -1.33
N LEU A 25 -11.66 4.31 -0.87
CA LEU A 25 -11.11 4.46 0.47
C LEU A 25 -10.56 5.87 0.68
N ILE A 26 -9.82 6.40 -0.28
CA ILE A 26 -9.30 7.77 -0.25
C ILE A 26 -10.47 8.76 -0.19
N ALA A 27 -11.49 8.58 -1.03
CA ALA A 27 -12.66 9.44 -1.07
C ALA A 27 -13.51 9.39 0.21
N ALA A 28 -13.56 8.25 0.90
CA ALA A 28 -14.23 8.14 2.20
C ALA A 28 -13.39 8.78 3.31
N THR A 29 -12.07 8.58 3.28
CA THR A 29 -11.15 9.07 4.30
C THR A 29 -10.98 10.59 4.25
N SER A 30 -11.00 11.18 3.05
CA SER A 30 -10.89 12.64 2.86
C SER A 30 -12.05 13.44 3.49
N LYS A 31 -13.18 12.78 3.79
CA LYS A 31 -14.32 13.39 4.49
C LYS A 31 -14.12 13.49 6.00
N ILE A 32 -13.18 12.72 6.55
CA ILE A 32 -13.01 12.53 8.00
C ILE A 32 -11.64 13.04 8.46
N ALA A 33 -10.65 13.03 7.58
CA ALA A 33 -9.27 13.43 7.89
C ALA A 33 -8.59 14.15 6.72
N ASP A 34 -7.50 14.85 7.04
CA ASP A 34 -6.59 15.45 6.05
C ASP A 34 -5.77 14.33 5.39
N VAL A 35 -6.11 13.99 4.14
CA VAL A 35 -5.49 12.91 3.37
C VAL A 35 -4.55 13.49 2.32
N THR A 36 -3.33 12.96 2.27
CA THR A 36 -2.37 13.22 1.19
C THR A 36 -2.04 11.92 0.47
N MET A 37 -2.09 11.94 -0.85
CA MET A 37 -1.77 10.78 -1.68
C MET A 37 -0.31 10.77 -2.12
N LEU A 38 0.27 9.58 -2.26
CA LEU A 38 1.55 9.39 -2.93
C LEU A 38 1.29 8.81 -4.32
N ILE A 39 1.76 9.50 -5.36
CA ILE A 39 1.65 9.07 -6.75
C ILE A 39 3.02 8.92 -7.38
N SER A 40 3.14 8.07 -8.38
CA SER A 40 4.37 7.93 -9.18
C SER A 40 4.21 8.35 -10.63
N ASP A 41 2.97 8.40 -11.13
CA ASP A 41 2.63 8.87 -12.46
C ASP A 41 1.40 9.78 -12.37
N LYS A 42 1.44 10.94 -13.02
CA LYS A 42 0.32 11.88 -13.08
C LYS A 42 -0.90 11.30 -13.80
N ARG A 43 -0.72 10.30 -14.67
CA ARG A 43 -1.84 9.59 -15.32
C ARG A 43 -2.75 8.88 -14.31
N GLN A 44 -2.25 8.56 -13.11
CA GLN A 44 -3.02 7.93 -12.04
C GLN A 44 -4.13 8.87 -11.51
N LEU A 45 -3.94 10.18 -11.64
CA LEU A 45 -4.91 11.19 -11.19
C LEU A 45 -6.24 11.11 -11.95
N ALA A 46 -6.27 10.52 -13.15
CA ALA A 46 -7.50 10.33 -13.90
C ALA A 46 -8.48 9.36 -13.22
N LEU A 47 -7.98 8.46 -12.36
CA LEU A 47 -8.79 7.46 -11.65
C LEU A 47 -8.91 7.76 -10.15
N LEU A 48 -8.26 8.81 -9.67
CA LEU A 48 -8.20 9.14 -8.25
C LEU A 48 -9.08 10.35 -7.94
N PRO A 49 -9.62 10.45 -6.72
CA PRO A 49 -10.38 11.62 -6.31
C PRO A 49 -9.46 12.86 -6.23
N ASP A 50 -10.05 14.04 -6.39
CA ASP A 50 -9.32 15.31 -6.33
C ASP A 50 -8.92 15.64 -4.87
N VAL A 51 -7.77 15.13 -4.46
CA VAL A 51 -7.17 15.33 -3.13
C VAL A 51 -5.69 15.70 -3.24
N PRO A 52 -5.10 16.35 -2.23
CA PRO A 52 -3.68 16.71 -2.24
C PRO A 52 -2.79 15.49 -2.48
N TYR A 53 -1.80 15.61 -3.37
CA TYR A 53 -0.87 14.53 -3.69
C TYR A 53 0.58 14.98 -3.71
N VAL A 54 1.48 14.04 -3.46
CA VAL A 54 2.94 14.19 -3.55
C VAL A 54 3.45 13.19 -4.58
N HIS A 55 4.23 13.70 -5.53
CA HIS A 55 4.85 12.87 -6.55
C HIS A 55 6.17 12.28 -6.04
N ILE A 56 6.27 10.96 -6.02
CA ILE A 56 7.45 10.22 -5.56
C ILE A 56 7.86 9.16 -6.60
N SER A 57 9.06 8.60 -6.44
CA SER A 57 9.58 7.61 -7.38
C SER A 57 8.71 6.36 -7.47
N SER A 58 8.71 5.73 -8.66
CA SER A 58 8.03 4.45 -8.90
C SER A 58 8.43 3.41 -7.85
N PRO A 59 7.46 2.63 -7.34
CA PRO A 59 7.71 1.65 -6.28
C PRO A 59 8.68 0.55 -6.72
N LEU A 60 8.84 0.35 -8.03
CA LEU A 60 9.69 -0.67 -8.63
C LEU A 60 11.02 -0.11 -9.19
N SER A 61 11.29 1.18 -9.00
CA SER A 61 12.56 1.77 -9.44
C SER A 61 13.72 1.23 -8.59
N PRO A 62 14.92 0.98 -9.17
CA PRO A 62 16.10 0.58 -8.41
C PRO A 62 16.45 1.53 -7.26
N ALA A 63 16.13 2.82 -7.42
CA ALA A 63 16.30 3.83 -6.37
C ALA A 63 15.39 3.61 -5.15
N ASN A 64 14.27 2.89 -5.30
CA ASN A 64 13.35 2.55 -4.21
C ASN A 64 13.84 1.32 -3.41
N CYS A 65 14.77 0.51 -3.94
CA CYS A 65 15.38 -0.61 -3.21
C CYS A 65 16.42 -0.17 -2.16
N SER A 66 16.77 1.11 -2.09
CA SER A 66 17.73 1.63 -1.10
C SER A 66 17.09 2.15 0.18
N TRP A 67 15.82 1.81 0.46
CA TRP A 67 15.20 2.10 1.77
C TRP A 67 15.84 1.21 2.85
N ARG A 68 17.07 1.55 3.24
CA ARG A 68 17.62 1.14 4.52
C ARG A 68 16.70 1.76 5.57
N VAL A 69 15.83 0.95 6.14
CA VAL A 69 15.14 1.23 7.41
C VAL A 69 16.20 1.71 8.38
N LYS A 70 16.23 3.02 8.67
CA LYS A 70 16.80 3.46 9.94
C LYS A 70 15.79 3.00 10.98
N SER A 71 16.03 1.82 11.54
CA SER A 71 15.29 1.32 12.69
C SER A 71 15.65 2.25 13.84
N THR A 72 14.88 3.31 14.02
CA THR A 72 14.95 4.12 15.25
C THR A 72 14.32 3.28 16.34
N SER A 73 15.20 2.58 17.06
CA SER A 73 15.14 2.14 18.46
C SER A 73 13.89 1.41 18.99
N SER A 74 14.17 0.31 19.68
CA SER A 74 13.37 -0.40 20.69
C SER A 74 12.13 -1.16 20.21
N VAL A 75 12.34 -2.39 19.73
CA VAL A 75 11.34 -3.46 19.82
C VAL A 75 11.77 -4.41 20.95
N PRO A 76 10.90 -4.76 21.91
CA PRO A 76 11.25 -5.73 22.95
C PRO A 76 11.47 -7.12 22.34
N THR A 77 12.60 -7.73 22.69
CA THR A 77 13.04 -9.07 22.28
C THR A 77 12.16 -10.18 22.87
N SER A 78 10.90 -10.30 22.45
CA SER A 78 10.06 -11.46 22.84
C SER A 78 9.23 -12.09 21.73
N TRP A 79 9.21 -11.54 20.52
CA TRP A 79 8.49 -12.14 19.40
C TRP A 79 9.45 -12.67 18.33
N SER A 80 10.11 -13.78 18.66
CA SER A 80 10.76 -14.64 17.68
C SER A 80 9.75 -15.70 17.23
N ALA A 81 8.85 -15.35 16.30
CA ALA A 81 8.12 -16.37 15.57
C ALA A 81 9.03 -16.89 14.45
N PRO A 82 9.40 -18.18 14.41
CA PRO A 82 10.22 -18.71 13.33
C PRO A 82 9.40 -18.71 12.04
N CYS A 83 9.87 -17.99 11.03
CA CYS A 83 9.40 -18.10 9.66
C CYS A 83 9.55 -19.57 9.21
N ARG A 84 8.44 -20.33 9.19
CA ARG A 84 8.42 -21.61 8.48
C ARG A 84 8.18 -21.34 6.99
N PRO A 85 8.96 -21.94 6.08
CA PRO A 85 8.65 -21.94 4.66
C PRO A 85 7.30 -22.63 4.41
N TRP A 86 6.53 -22.10 3.47
CA TRP A 86 5.28 -22.70 2.99
C TRP A 86 5.58 -23.98 2.18
N GLU A 87 5.03 -25.12 2.61
CA GLU A 87 5.04 -26.38 1.85
C GLU A 87 3.66 -26.61 1.20
N PRO A 88 3.55 -26.81 -0.13
CA PRO A 88 2.29 -27.10 -0.79
C PRO A 88 2.03 -28.61 -0.77
N GLY A 89 1.22 -29.10 0.18
CA GLY A 89 0.89 -30.52 0.20
C GLY A 89 0.21 -31.04 1.47
N ALA A 90 -0.93 -30.47 1.85
CA ALA A 90 -1.82 -31.12 2.83
C ALA A 90 -3.28 -30.79 2.49
N ALA A 91 -3.76 -31.37 1.38
CA ALA A 91 -5.18 -31.59 1.22
C ALA A 91 -5.57 -32.75 2.16
N SER A 92 -6.22 -32.43 3.28
CA SER A 92 -6.95 -33.42 4.07
C SER A 92 -8.22 -32.79 4.63
N THR A 93 -9.32 -33.11 3.95
CA THR A 93 -10.57 -33.65 4.54
C THR A 93 -11.13 -32.98 5.80
N GLY A 94 -12.33 -32.42 5.67
CA GLY A 94 -13.25 -32.26 6.80
C GLY A 94 -14.06 -30.97 6.79
N TRP A 95 -14.95 -30.80 5.82
CA TRP A 95 -16.16 -30.01 6.02
C TRP A 95 -17.31 -30.99 6.18
N SER A 96 -17.88 -30.98 7.39
CA SER A 96 -19.19 -31.52 7.81
C SER A 96 -19.45 -33.02 7.63
#